data_AF-A0A935DJF9-F1
#
_entry.id   AF-A0A935DJF9-F1
#
_cell.length_a   1.000
_cell.length_b   1.000
_cell.length_c   1.000
_cell.angle_alpha   90.00
_cell.angle_beta   90.00
_cell.angle_gamma   90.00
#
_symmetry.space_group_name_H-M   'P 1'
#
loop_
_entity.id
_entity.type
_entity.pdbx_description
1 polymer ?
#
loop_
_entity_poly.entity_id
_entity_poly.type
_entity_poly.pdbx_seq_one_letter_code
_entity_poly.pdbx_strand_id
1 'polypeptide(L)'
;MTADDIKVLRKELGITQRALAEALKIEVAEVRAWEASEGFATKAHCAAMERLRTNPPPKPAKSASPMQLLADPKFMLLVRKLMAHPKLRAEVEKLAAEHPDPLDA
;
A
#
# COMPACT_ATOMS: atom_id res chain seq x y z
N MET A 1 11.58 15.59 17.39
CA MET A 1 11.85 14.91 16.11
C MET A 1 12.00 15.96 15.03
N THR A 2 13.07 15.85 14.25
CA THR A 2 13.35 16.65 13.05
C THR A 2 12.65 16.05 11.83
N ALA A 3 12.67 16.77 10.70
CA ALA A 3 12.17 16.28 9.41
C ALA A 3 12.86 14.97 8.99
N ASP A 4 14.17 14.88 9.18
CA ASP A 4 14.95 13.68 8.87
C ASP A 4 14.58 12.52 9.79
N ASP A 5 14.34 12.75 11.08
CA ASP A 5 13.90 11.69 12.01
C ASP A 5 12.57 11.07 11.57
N ILE A 6 11.63 11.88 11.08
CA ILE A 6 10.33 11.43 10.56
C ILE A 6 10.54 10.57 9.30
N LYS A 7 11.41 11.02 8.40
CA LYS A 7 11.72 10.30 7.15
C LYS A 7 12.43 8.97 7.43
N VAL A 8 13.33 8.94 8.42
CA VAL A 8 14.00 7.74 8.90
C VAL A 8 12.98 6.78 9.51
N LEU A 9 12.14 7.26 10.44
CA LEU A 9 11.06 6.46 11.05
C LEU A 9 10.18 5.80 9.98
N ARG A 10 9.72 6.57 9.00
CA ARG A 10 8.86 6.04 7.93
C ARG A 10 9.55 4.92 7.15
N LYS A 11 10.84 5.09 6.84
CA LYS A 11 11.65 4.08 6.14
C LYS A 11 11.87 2.83 6.99
N GLU A 12 12.14 2.99 8.28
CA GLU A 12 12.29 1.89 9.25
C GLU A 12 11.00 1.07 9.37
N LEU A 13 9.84 1.75 9.44
CA LEU A 13 8.53 1.12 9.44
C LEU A 13 8.16 0.51 8.07
N GLY A 14 8.83 0.92 6.99
CA GLY A 14 8.59 0.43 5.63
C GLY A 14 7.22 0.86 5.07
N ILE A 15 6.71 2.02 5.50
CA ILE A 15 5.38 2.53 5.12
C ILE A 15 5.48 3.78 4.23
N THR A 16 4.39 4.14 3.56
CA THR A 16 4.30 5.36 2.74
C THR A 16 3.96 6.59 3.61
N GLN A 17 4.12 7.80 3.07
CA GLN A 17 3.67 9.02 3.76
C GLN A 17 2.17 8.97 4.07
N ARG A 18 1.36 8.42 3.15
CA ARG A 18 -0.08 8.21 3.35
C ARG A 18 -0.36 7.25 4.50
N ALA A 19 0.32 6.10 4.53
CA ALA A 19 0.13 5.12 5.61
C ALA A 19 0.58 5.66 6.98
N LEU A 20 1.62 6.50 7.03
CA LEU A 20 2.01 7.21 8.25
C LEU A 20 0.92 8.21 8.69
N ALA A 21 0.36 8.97 7.74
CA ALA A 21 -0.72 9.92 8.00
C ALA A 21 -1.99 9.21 8.54
N GLU A 22 -2.38 8.09 7.92
CA GLU A 22 -3.48 7.22 8.37
C GLU A 22 -3.23 6.70 9.80
N ALA A 23 -2.02 6.22 10.09
CA ALA A 23 -1.66 5.74 11.43
C ALA A 23 -1.70 6.85 12.50
N LEU A 24 -1.37 8.08 12.11
CA LEU A 24 -1.40 9.26 12.99
C LEU A 24 -2.76 9.98 12.99
N LYS A 25 -3.70 9.58 12.12
CA LYS A 25 -5.00 10.22 11.90
C LYS A 25 -4.90 11.71 11.55
N ILE A 26 -3.99 12.02 10.63
CA ILE A 26 -3.72 13.36 10.10
C ILE A 26 -3.76 13.34 8.57
N GLU A 27 -3.67 14.52 7.97
CA GLU A 27 -3.61 14.66 6.51
C GLU A 27 -2.23 14.29 5.95
N VAL A 28 -2.21 13.68 4.76
CA VAL A 28 -0.95 13.32 4.07
C VAL A 28 -0.10 14.56 3.77
N ALA A 29 -0.75 15.70 3.53
CA ALA A 29 -0.10 16.98 3.31
C ALA A 29 0.72 17.42 4.54
N GLU A 30 0.25 17.12 5.75
CA GLU A 30 0.93 17.48 6.99
C GLU A 30 2.22 16.67 7.18
N VAL A 31 2.17 15.35 6.92
CA VAL A 31 3.38 14.49 6.89
C VAL A 31 4.37 14.96 5.83
N ARG A 32 3.88 15.36 4.66
CA ARG A 32 4.72 15.87 3.57
C ARG A 32 5.42 17.18 3.99
N ALA A 33 4.70 18.11 4.60
CA ALA A 33 5.26 19.37 5.07
C ALA A 33 6.34 19.14 6.14
N TRP A 34 6.13 18.19 7.06
CA TRP A 34 7.14 17.83 8.05
C TRP A 34 8.40 17.23 7.42
N GLU A 35 8.28 16.29 6.49
CA GLU A 35 9.45 15.70 5.80
C GLU A 35 10.18 16.71 4.89
N ALA A 36 9.49 17.76 4.45
CA ALA A 36 10.06 18.86 3.66
C ALA A 36 10.64 19.99 4.51
N SER A 37 10.55 19.93 5.84
CA SER A 37 10.88 21.03 6.77
C SER A 37 10.05 22.31 6.54
N GLU A 38 8.88 22.20 5.92
CA GLU A 38 7.92 23.29 5.71
C GLU A 38 6.92 23.43 6.88
N GLY A 39 7.06 22.59 7.90
CA GLY A 39 6.26 22.61 9.12
C GLY A 39 6.88 21.75 10.22
N PHE A 40 6.25 21.75 11.40
CA PHE A 40 6.76 21.02 12.57
C PHE A 40 5.70 20.11 13.18
N ALA A 41 6.10 18.90 13.52
CA ALA A 41 5.27 17.97 14.27
C ALA A 41 5.12 18.45 15.72
N THR A 42 3.90 18.42 16.25
CA THR A 42 3.65 18.77 17.66
C THR A 42 4.27 17.73 18.60
N LYS A 43 4.36 18.06 19.90
CA LYS A 43 4.79 17.10 20.93
C LYS A 43 3.89 15.86 20.97
N ALA A 44 2.59 16.02 20.72
CA ALA A 44 1.64 14.91 20.64
C ALA A 44 1.94 13.99 19.44
N HIS A 45 2.25 14.57 18.27
CA HIS A 45 2.64 13.80 17.09
C HIS A 45 3.96 13.06 17.30
N CYS A 46 4.96 13.70 17.94
CA CYS A 46 6.20 13.04 18.29
C CYS A 46 5.96 11.83 19.20
N ALA A 47 5.13 11.97 20.23
CA ALA A 47 4.78 10.87 21.12
C ALA A 47 4.02 9.74 20.40
N ALA A 48 3.11 10.07 19.48
CA ALA A 48 2.40 9.09 18.67
C ALA A 48 3.35 8.33 17.73
N MET A 49 4.29 9.02 17.10
CA MET A 49 5.32 8.42 16.24
C MET A 49 6.27 7.48 17.01
N GLU A 50 6.65 7.83 18.23
CA GLU A 50 7.43 6.93 19.10
C GLU A 50 6.63 5.67 19.49
N ARG A 51 5.30 5.78 19.67
CA ARG A 51 4.44 4.59 19.87
C ARG A 51 4.37 3.70 18.64
N LEU A 52 4.44 4.26 17.42
CA LEU A 52 4.49 3.47 16.19
C LEU A 52 5.79 2.67 16.07
N ARG A 53 6.89 3.08 16.71
CA ARG A 53 8.13 2.27 16.76
C ARG A 53 7.93 0.99 17.55
N THR A 54 7.21 1.06 18.67
CA THR A 54 6.97 -0.10 19.54
C THR A 54 5.79 -0.96 19.07
N ASN A 55 4.79 -0.34 18.47
CA ASN A 55 3.63 -1.02 17.88
C ASN A 55 3.43 -0.55 16.43
N PRO A 56 4.17 -1.15 15.47
CA PRO A 56 4.15 -0.72 14.09
C PRO A 56 2.78 -0.93 13.46
N PRO A 57 2.33 0.00 12.58
CA PRO A 57 1.11 -0.20 11.83
C PRO A 57 1.26 -1.41 10.90
N PRO A 58 0.18 -2.15 10.61
CA PRO A 58 0.23 -3.27 9.68
C PRO A 58 0.73 -2.78 8.32
N LYS A 59 1.76 -3.44 7.79
CA LYS A 59 2.32 -3.08 6.48
C LYS A 59 1.25 -3.37 5.42
N PRO A 60 0.96 -2.42 4.52
CA PRO A 60 0.07 -2.71 3.40
C PRO A 60 0.64 -3.86 2.59
N ALA A 61 -0.19 -4.85 2.26
CA ALA A 61 0.22 -5.96 1.42
C ALA A 61 0.71 -5.41 0.08
N LYS A 62 1.94 -5.78 -0.32
CA LYS A 62 2.45 -5.44 -1.65
C LYS A 62 1.74 -6.35 -2.66
N SER A 63 0.69 -5.84 -3.30
CA SER A 63 0.15 -6.47 -4.50
C SER A 63 1.09 -6.19 -5.68
N ALA A 64 1.25 -7.15 -6.57
CA ALA A 64 1.98 -6.92 -7.82
C ALA A 64 1.26 -5.85 -8.65
N SER A 65 2.01 -4.96 -9.28
CA SER A 65 1.42 -4.01 -10.22
C SER A 65 0.92 -4.73 -11.48
N PRO A 66 -0.02 -4.15 -12.24
CA PRO A 66 -0.49 -4.75 -13.50
C PRO A 66 0.66 -5.09 -14.45
N MET A 67 1.66 -4.21 -14.55
CA MET A 67 2.85 -4.46 -15.39
C MET A 67 3.71 -5.61 -14.86
N GLN A 68 3.81 -5.79 -13.55
CA GLN A 68 4.52 -6.93 -12.95
C GLN A 68 3.78 -8.25 -13.21
N LEU A 69 2.45 -8.25 -13.15
CA LEU A 69 1.64 -9.43 -13.47
C LEU A 69 1.76 -9.81 -14.94
N LEU A 70 1.69 -8.83 -15.85
CA LEU A 70 1.85 -9.07 -17.29
C LEU A 70 3.26 -9.55 -17.66
N ALA A 71 4.28 -9.16 -16.89
CA ALA A 71 5.65 -9.65 -17.06
C ALA A 71 5.90 -11.03 -16.45
N ASP A 72 5.01 -11.54 -15.59
CA ASP A 72 5.17 -12.85 -14.93
C ASP A 72 4.83 -14.00 -15.90
N PRO A 73 5.82 -14.86 -16.25
CA PRO A 73 5.57 -16.01 -17.14
C PRO A 73 4.52 -16.99 -16.61
N LYS A 74 4.38 -17.12 -15.28
CA LYS A 74 3.38 -18.02 -14.67
C LYS A 74 1.96 -17.48 -14.84
N PHE A 75 1.78 -16.17 -14.66
CA PHE A 75 0.50 -15.52 -14.93
C PHE A 75 0.12 -15.64 -16.41
N MET A 76 1.06 -15.38 -17.32
CA MET A 76 0.81 -15.53 -18.75
C MET A 76 0.55 -16.97 -19.19
N LEU A 77 1.10 -17.97 -18.51
CA LEU A 77 0.73 -19.37 -18.71
C LEU A 77 -0.74 -19.62 -18.33
N LEU A 78 -1.21 -19.06 -17.22
CA LEU A 78 -2.61 -19.16 -16.80
C LEU A 78 -3.54 -18.51 -17.84
N VAL A 79 -3.22 -17.29 -18.29
CA VAL A 79 -4.00 -16.60 -19.34
C VAL A 79 -4.11 -17.46 -20.60
N ARG A 80 -3.00 -18.05 -21.07
CA ARG A 80 -3.03 -18.96 -22.23
C ARG A 80 -3.91 -20.19 -22.03
N LYS A 81 -3.93 -20.77 -20.82
CA LYS A 81 -4.83 -21.90 -20.49
C LYS A 81 -6.30 -21.46 -20.53
N LEU A 82 -6.62 -20.28 -20.01
CA LEU A 82 -7.98 -19.73 -20.06
C LEU A 82 -8.45 -19.51 -21.50
N MET A 83 -7.57 -19.03 -22.37
CA MET A 83 -7.87 -18.84 -23.80
C MET A 83 -8.10 -20.17 -24.52
N ALA A 84 -7.33 -21.22 -24.19
CA ALA A 84 -7.38 -22.51 -24.88
C ALA A 84 -8.46 -23.47 -24.36
N HIS A 85 -8.97 -23.28 -23.14
CA HIS A 85 -9.87 -24.22 -22.48
C HIS A 85 -11.19 -23.56 -22.04
N PRO A 86 -12.27 -23.63 -22.86
CA PRO A 86 -13.54 -22.95 -22.58
C PRO A 86 -14.19 -23.36 -21.26
N LYS A 87 -14.11 -24.64 -20.86
CA LYS A 87 -14.65 -25.12 -19.58
C LYS A 87 -13.94 -24.48 -18.38
N LEU A 88 -12.62 -24.34 -18.45
CA LEU A 88 -11.84 -23.69 -17.39
C LEU A 88 -12.20 -22.20 -17.29
N ARG A 89 -12.33 -21.52 -18.44
CA ARG A 89 -12.75 -20.12 -18.50
C ARG A 89 -14.12 -19.91 -17.85
N ALA A 90 -15.10 -20.76 -18.14
CA ALA A 90 -16.43 -20.65 -17.56
C ALA A 90 -16.44 -20.78 -16.02
N GLU A 91 -15.61 -21.67 -15.46
CA GLU A 91 -15.48 -21.78 -13.99
C GLU A 91 -14.79 -20.55 -13.39
N VAL A 92 -13.78 -19.99 -14.06
CA VAL A 92 -13.13 -18.76 -13.60
C VAL A 92 -14.05 -17.55 -13.71
N GLU A 93 -14.87 -17.44 -14.75
CA GLU A 93 -15.88 -16.37 -14.90
C GLU A 93 -16.90 -16.39 -13.75
N LYS A 94 -17.37 -17.59 -13.34
CA LYS A 94 -18.25 -17.73 -12.16
C LYS A 94 -17.58 -17.22 -10.89
N LEU A 95 -16.33 -17.62 -10.65
CA LEU A 95 -15.57 -17.16 -9.49
C LEU A 95 -15.31 -15.65 -9.53
N ALA A 96 -14.99 -15.12 -10.72
CA ALA A 96 -14.72 -13.70 -10.91
C ALA A 96 -15.94 -12.82 -10.60
N ALA A 97 -17.16 -13.31 -10.83
CA ALA A 97 -18.39 -12.58 -10.53
C ALA A 97 -18.60 -12.28 -9.03
N GLU A 98 -17.91 -12.99 -8.14
CA GLU A 98 -17.93 -12.70 -6.68
C GLU A 98 -17.03 -11.52 -6.29
N HIS A 99 -16.21 -11.04 -7.21
CA HIS A 99 -15.28 -9.94 -7.01
C HIS A 99 -15.72 -8.71 -7.81
N PRO A 100 -15.86 -7.54 -7.17
CA PRO A 100 -16.20 -6.31 -7.90
C PRO A 100 -15.09 -5.94 -8.90
N ASP A 101 -15.47 -5.39 -10.05
CA ASP A 101 -14.49 -4.85 -10.99
C ASP A 101 -13.78 -3.65 -10.33
N PRO A 102 -12.43 -3.58 -10.37
CA PRO A 102 -11.70 -2.44 -9.82
C PRO A 102 -12.05 -1.08 -10.43
N LEU A 103 -12.71 -1.04 -11.60
CA LEU A 103 -13.23 0.19 -12.22
C LEU A 103 -14.63 0.59 -11.74
N ASP A 104 -15.35 -0.33 -11.11
CA ASP A 104 -16.69 -0.09 -10.54
C ASP A 104 -16.64 0.27 -9.05
N ALA A 105 -15.44 0.27 -8.44
CA ALA A 105 -15.17 0.49 -7.01
C ALA A 105 -14.70 1.91 -6.67
#